data_AF-A0A932CMP2-F1
#
_entry.id   AF-A0A932CMP2-F1
#
_cell.length_a   1.000
_cell.length_b   1.000
_cell.length_c   1.000
_cell.angle_alpha   90.00
_cell.angle_beta   90.00
_cell.angle_gamma   90.00
#
_symmetry.space_group_name_H-M   'P 1'
#
loop_
_entity.id
_entity.type
_entity.pdbx_description
1 polymer ?
#
loop_
_entity_poly.entity_id
_entity_poly.type
_entity_poly.pdbx_seq_one_letter_code
_entity_poly.pdbx_strand_id
1 'polypeptide(L)'
;MATILMRGVGWGTGATATGGLTPQEKRGKQIYLRGVSPSERKITALMSGLEVPATTLPCANCHGYDGRGKPEAGVTPSDLTWEFLTKPYGVTHASGRTHPPYTEQRIGRAIVEGVDPAGNRLLPTMPRYLLAPDDLADLTAYLKRLGKDLDPGLTETQIRLGTILPVSGPLAEMGQAMRAVMTAYFDELNRQGGIYHRKIELSVMEPAETPAATRTGAQRWIEKEPIFALVGAFIAGAEQEIASLLESEELPLVGPLTLFPPIGSPPNRYVFYLLSGMREQARALVDFATQRLSPPHPRMAILFPQEKIPLEVPEAIEEQSRRLGWSSVARVRYPSGRFNAAQLVQQLRQEDTQVLFLLGSEGEGRALMQEAAKANWTPHILLPGSLVGKEIFDLPMSFQEKIFLSYPTIPSDQTRVGLLEYRALLERHPLPGRHLAAQLSAYCAAKVLVEGLKLAGRDLSREKLITVLEGLYEFDTGLTPQITFGPNRRIGALGAYIVGLDLGKKAFIPISPWVTPQ
;
A
#
# COMPACT_ATOMS: atom_id res chain seq x y z
N MET A 1 6.42 53.61 57.42
CA MET A 1 6.24 52.15 57.24
C MET A 1 5.61 51.95 55.86
N ALA A 2 6.40 52.05 54.79
CA ALA A 2 7.20 50.99 54.17
C ALA A 2 6.34 50.05 53.29
N THR A 3 6.10 50.54 52.08
CA THR A 3 5.67 49.80 50.88
C THR A 3 6.75 48.78 50.51
N ILE A 4 6.41 47.49 50.41
CA ILE A 4 7.30 46.46 49.87
C ILE A 4 6.69 45.94 48.57
N LEU A 5 7.31 46.34 47.46
CA LEU A 5 7.17 45.76 46.13
C LEU A 5 7.94 44.43 46.10
N MET A 6 7.23 43.30 46.00
CA MET A 6 7.84 42.03 45.55
C MET A 6 7.62 41.85 44.05
N ARG A 7 8.70 41.97 43.29
CA ARG A 7 8.79 41.56 41.88
C ARG A 7 8.74 40.03 41.80
N GLY A 8 7.67 39.49 41.20
CA GLY A 8 7.62 38.10 40.78
C GLY A 8 8.48 37.89 39.53
N VAL A 9 9.49 37.02 39.64
CA VAL A 9 10.35 36.55 38.56
C VAL A 9 9.52 35.69 37.61
N GLY A 10 9.57 36.02 36.32
CA GLY A 10 8.87 35.28 35.27
C GLY A 10 9.41 33.86 35.11
N TRP A 11 8.51 32.90 35.08
CA TRP A 11 8.78 31.60 34.48
C TRP A 11 8.35 31.71 33.02
N GLY A 12 9.35 31.83 32.14
CA GLY A 12 9.15 31.72 30.70
C GLY A 12 8.49 30.39 30.40
N THR A 13 7.27 30.45 29.89
CA THR A 13 6.56 29.33 29.31
C THR A 13 7.45 28.74 28.20
N GLY A 14 7.99 27.55 28.44
CA GLY A 14 8.64 26.75 27.41
C GLY A 14 7.66 26.58 26.25
N ALA A 15 8.00 27.15 25.10
CA ALA A 15 7.21 27.04 23.89
C ALA A 15 7.04 25.55 23.56
N THR A 16 5.78 25.12 23.53
CA THR A 16 5.36 23.84 22.99
C THR A 16 5.88 23.70 21.57
N ALA A 17 6.79 22.75 21.35
CA ALA A 17 7.36 22.44 20.04
C ALA A 17 6.37 21.65 19.19
N THR A 18 5.23 22.26 18.86
CA THR A 18 4.17 21.70 18.00
C THR A 18 4.14 22.33 16.60
N GLY A 19 5.17 23.10 16.24
CA GLY A 19 5.33 23.64 14.88
C GLY A 19 6.01 22.63 13.96
N GLY A 20 5.51 22.49 12.72
CA GLY A 20 6.22 21.78 11.66
C GLY A 20 7.59 22.39 11.37
N LEU A 21 8.43 21.68 10.62
CA LEU A 21 9.78 22.13 10.30
C LEU A 21 9.78 23.49 9.57
N THR A 22 10.67 24.38 10.00
CA THR A 22 11.02 25.61 9.29
C THR A 22 11.61 25.30 7.90
N PRO A 23 11.63 26.25 6.96
CA PRO A 23 12.26 26.04 5.66
C PRO A 23 13.73 25.57 5.75
N GLN A 24 14.47 26.08 6.73
CA GLN A 24 15.85 25.68 6.99
C GLN A 24 15.96 24.22 7.44
N GLU A 25 15.12 23.82 8.39
CA GLU A 25 15.10 22.43 8.89
C GLU A 25 14.61 21.44 7.83
N LYS A 26 13.66 21.83 6.95
CA LYS A 26 13.25 21.00 5.81
C LYS A 26 14.41 20.73 4.84
N ARG A 27 15.19 21.76 4.54
CA ARG A 27 16.41 21.64 3.74
C ARG A 27 17.46 20.74 4.42
N GLY A 28 17.64 20.89 5.73
CA GLY A 28 18.49 20.00 6.52
C GLY A 28 18.02 18.54 6.53
N LYS A 29 16.71 18.30 6.62
CA LYS A 29 16.09 16.97 6.54
C LYS A 29 16.39 16.30 5.21
N GLN A 30 16.31 17.03 4.10
CA GLN A 30 16.68 16.53 2.77
C GLN A 30 18.14 16.07 2.71
N ILE A 31 19.07 16.84 3.28
CA ILE A 31 20.49 16.45 3.37
C ILE A 31 20.65 15.20 4.23
N TYR A 32 20.00 15.15 5.40
CA TYR A 32 20.10 14.03 6.33
C TYR A 32 19.56 12.71 5.74
N LEU A 33 18.37 12.76 5.14
CA LEU A 33 17.67 11.58 4.63
C LEU A 33 18.16 11.13 3.26
N ARG A 34 18.55 12.07 2.40
CA ARG A 34 18.81 11.79 0.97
C ARG A 34 20.20 12.18 0.50
N GLY A 35 20.99 12.90 1.30
CA GLY A 35 22.31 13.36 0.90
C GLY A 35 22.30 14.35 -0.28
N VAL A 36 21.19 15.06 -0.48
CA VAL A 36 21.01 16.03 -1.58
C VAL A 36 21.08 17.45 -1.04
N SER A 37 21.92 18.30 -1.63
CA SER A 37 21.94 19.74 -1.31
C SER A 37 20.67 20.41 -1.85
N PRO A 38 20.01 21.28 -1.07
CA PRO A 38 18.90 22.10 -1.54
C PRO A 38 19.25 23.05 -2.70
N SER A 39 20.53 23.37 -2.86
CA SER A 39 21.05 24.20 -3.96
C SER A 39 21.55 23.35 -5.14
N GLU A 40 21.19 22.07 -5.19
CA GLU A 40 21.60 21.09 -6.21
C GLU A 40 23.12 20.89 -6.34
N ARG A 41 23.90 21.39 -5.35
CA ARG A 41 25.34 21.14 -5.28
C ARG A 41 25.61 19.68 -4.96
N LYS A 42 26.64 19.12 -5.59
CA LYS A 42 27.12 17.78 -5.26
C LYS A 42 27.69 17.77 -3.84
N ILE A 43 27.14 16.95 -2.97
CA ILE A 43 27.73 16.61 -1.67
C ILE A 43 28.53 15.31 -1.85
N THR A 44 29.82 15.36 -1.54
CA THR A 44 30.71 14.20 -1.60
C THR A 44 30.90 13.64 -0.19
N ALA A 45 30.77 12.32 -0.04
CA ALA A 45 31.09 11.58 1.16
C ALA A 45 32.41 10.83 0.97
N LEU A 46 33.35 11.02 1.88
CA LEU A 46 34.64 10.34 1.93
C LEU A 46 34.60 9.21 2.96
N MET A 47 34.71 7.96 2.53
CA MET A 47 34.72 6.80 3.43
C MET A 47 35.87 5.86 3.07
N SER A 48 36.77 5.61 4.02
CA SER A 48 37.94 4.72 3.82
C SER A 48 38.78 5.05 2.57
N GLY A 49 38.92 6.34 2.23
CA GLY A 49 39.68 6.81 1.07
C GLY A 49 38.92 6.80 -0.26
N LEU A 50 37.66 6.34 -0.27
CA LEU A 50 36.79 6.39 -1.45
C LEU A 50 35.90 7.63 -1.41
N GLU A 51 35.79 8.30 -2.56
CA GLU A 51 34.82 9.35 -2.82
C GLU A 51 33.54 8.77 -3.41
N VAL A 52 32.42 8.98 -2.72
CA VAL A 52 31.10 8.59 -3.21
C VAL A 52 30.11 9.75 -3.08
N PRO A 53 29.08 9.83 -3.94
CA PRO A 53 27.99 10.77 -3.73
C PRO A 53 27.31 10.54 -2.38
N ALA A 54 26.97 11.62 -1.67
CA ALA A 54 26.24 11.50 -0.40
C ALA A 54 24.85 10.86 -0.57
N THR A 55 24.28 10.87 -1.78
CA THR A 55 23.04 10.15 -2.12
C THR A 55 23.17 8.62 -2.00
N THR A 56 24.38 8.08 -2.09
CA THR A 56 24.65 6.64 -1.89
C THR A 56 24.78 6.29 -0.40
N LEU A 57 25.27 7.24 0.41
CA LEU A 57 25.47 7.08 1.84
C LEU A 57 24.88 8.27 2.62
N PRO A 58 23.55 8.49 2.59
CA PRO A 58 22.93 9.50 3.44
C PRO A 58 23.09 9.15 4.93
N CYS A 59 23.04 10.16 5.79
CA CYS A 59 23.22 9.99 7.23
C CYS A 59 22.23 8.97 7.82
N ALA A 60 20.98 8.99 7.34
CA ALA A 60 19.90 8.12 7.80
C ALA A 60 20.13 6.62 7.54
N ASN A 61 21.04 6.24 6.63
CA ASN A 61 21.35 4.82 6.39
C ASN A 61 21.97 4.17 7.63
N CYS A 62 22.92 4.87 8.28
CA CYS A 62 23.57 4.39 9.50
C CYS A 62 22.82 4.85 10.76
N HIS A 63 22.37 6.10 10.78
CA HIS A 63 21.79 6.70 11.99
C HIS A 63 20.28 6.49 12.13
N GLY A 64 19.63 5.94 11.11
CA GLY A 64 18.18 5.75 11.07
C GLY A 64 17.41 7.05 10.85
N TYR A 65 16.11 6.95 10.55
CA TYR A 65 15.26 8.13 10.32
C TYR A 65 15.01 8.92 11.61
N ASP A 66 15.14 8.27 12.77
CA ASP A 66 14.98 8.88 14.09
C ASP A 66 16.31 9.31 14.73
N GLY A 67 17.45 9.05 14.08
CA GLY A 67 18.77 9.46 14.52
C GLY A 67 19.42 8.60 15.59
N ARG A 68 18.78 7.54 16.06
CA ARG A 68 19.26 6.76 17.22
C ARG A 68 20.35 5.75 16.91
N GLY A 69 20.66 5.53 15.64
CA GLY A 69 21.63 4.53 15.20
C GLY A 69 20.99 3.18 14.88
N LYS A 70 21.43 2.56 13.79
CA LYS A 70 21.11 1.19 13.42
C LYS A 70 22.38 0.34 13.53
N PRO A 71 22.53 -0.50 14.56
CA PRO A 71 23.67 -1.39 14.66
C PRO A 71 23.70 -2.38 13.49
N GLU A 72 24.81 -2.45 12.76
CA GLU A 72 24.97 -3.33 11.60
C GLU A 72 26.43 -3.76 11.46
N ALA A 73 26.67 -5.04 11.13
CA ALA A 73 28.00 -5.58 10.84
C ALA A 73 29.09 -5.22 11.89
N GLY A 74 28.72 -5.19 13.17
CA GLY A 74 29.63 -4.85 14.28
C GLY A 74 29.89 -3.35 14.47
N VAL A 75 29.28 -2.48 13.66
CA VAL A 75 29.27 -1.03 13.83
C VAL A 75 28.01 -0.64 14.60
N THR A 76 28.17 0.17 15.65
CA THR A 76 27.05 0.79 16.37
C THR A 76 27.14 2.30 16.16
N PRO A 77 26.37 2.86 15.21
CA PRO A 77 26.33 4.30 14.98
C PRO A 77 25.83 5.03 16.24
N SER A 78 26.42 6.19 16.52
CA SER A 78 26.00 7.03 17.65
C SER A 78 24.57 7.56 17.49
N ASP A 79 23.91 7.79 18.62
CA ASP A 79 22.68 8.60 18.68
C ASP A 79 23.00 10.07 18.33
N LEU A 80 22.34 10.57 17.28
CA LEU A 80 22.48 11.91 16.74
C LEU A 80 21.38 12.88 17.19
N THR A 81 20.46 12.45 18.06
CA THR A 81 19.48 13.36 18.63
C THR A 81 20.19 14.49 19.38
N TRP A 82 19.69 15.71 19.22
CA TRP A 82 20.36 16.87 19.79
C TRP A 82 20.52 16.79 21.30
N GLU A 83 19.52 16.26 21.99
CA GLU A 83 19.56 16.03 23.44
C GLU A 83 20.69 15.08 23.82
N PHE A 84 20.95 14.04 23.03
CA PHE A 84 22.06 13.13 23.25
C PHE A 84 23.42 13.77 22.98
N LEU A 85 23.54 14.49 21.86
CA LEU A 85 24.79 15.14 21.46
C LEU A 85 25.22 16.25 22.43
N THR A 86 24.27 16.93 23.06
CA THR A 86 24.52 18.14 23.87
C THR A 86 24.42 17.93 25.38
N LYS A 87 24.44 16.67 25.86
CA LYS A 87 24.43 16.36 27.30
C LYS A 87 25.53 17.12 28.05
N PRO A 88 25.21 17.90 29.11
CA PRO A 88 26.15 18.81 29.74
C PRO A 88 27.34 18.12 30.41
N TYR A 89 27.17 16.86 30.82
CA TYR A 89 28.22 16.01 31.40
C TYR A 89 29.01 15.20 30.36
N GLY A 90 28.80 15.44 29.06
CA GLY A 90 29.47 14.72 27.97
C GLY A 90 28.89 13.32 27.74
N VAL A 91 29.56 12.55 26.87
CA VAL A 91 29.15 11.19 26.48
C VAL A 91 30.33 10.23 26.66
N THR A 92 30.04 9.07 27.25
CA THR A 92 30.93 7.90 27.28
C THR A 92 30.38 6.85 26.33
N HIS A 93 31.17 6.47 25.32
CA HIS A 93 30.82 5.46 24.33
C HIS A 93 31.02 4.05 24.88
N ALA A 94 30.38 3.05 24.27
CA ALA A 94 30.57 1.64 24.65
C ALA A 94 32.04 1.17 24.58
N SER A 95 32.87 1.85 23.77
CA SER A 95 34.31 1.61 23.69
C SER A 95 35.12 2.20 24.86
N GLY A 96 34.49 2.86 25.83
CA GLY A 96 35.14 3.59 26.93
C GLY A 96 35.64 4.98 26.56
N ARG A 97 35.55 5.38 25.29
CA ARG A 97 35.92 6.73 24.84
C ARG A 97 34.97 7.78 25.42
N THR A 98 35.51 8.90 25.91
CA THR A 98 34.75 10.03 26.46
C THR A 98 34.99 11.31 25.68
N HIS A 99 33.96 12.14 25.51
CA HIS A 99 34.13 13.50 24.98
C HIS A 99 33.15 14.50 25.64
N PRO A 100 33.50 15.81 25.68
CA PRO A 100 32.60 16.86 26.16
C PRO A 100 31.39 17.04 25.22
N PRO A 101 30.35 17.79 25.64
CA PRO A 101 29.19 18.04 24.79
C PRO A 101 29.57 18.64 23.44
N TYR A 102 28.77 18.28 22.44
CA TYR A 102 28.83 18.91 21.13
C TYR A 102 28.25 20.34 21.18
N THR A 103 28.83 21.22 20.37
CA THR A 103 28.27 22.50 19.96
C THR A 103 28.01 22.45 18.45
N GLU A 104 27.29 23.41 17.89
CA GLU A 104 27.07 23.48 16.43
C GLU A 104 28.38 23.41 15.64
N GLN A 105 29.38 24.20 16.06
CA GLN A 105 30.70 24.20 15.44
C GLN A 105 31.40 22.84 15.55
N ARG A 106 31.28 22.16 16.70
CA ARG A 106 31.90 20.84 16.91
C ARG A 106 31.18 19.73 16.13
N ILE A 107 29.87 19.85 15.91
CA ILE A 107 29.11 18.95 15.04
C ILE A 107 29.60 19.11 13.60
N GLY A 108 29.76 20.35 13.14
CA GLY A 108 30.36 20.63 11.84
C GLY A 108 31.71 19.95 11.64
N ARG A 109 32.60 20.09 12.63
CA ARG A 109 33.91 19.40 12.60
C ARG A 109 33.78 17.88 12.62
N ALA A 110 32.84 17.30 13.36
CA ALA A 110 32.64 15.85 13.35
C ALA A 110 32.16 15.33 11.99
N ILE A 111 31.27 16.07 11.32
CA ILE A 111 30.70 15.69 10.01
C ILE A 111 31.73 15.87 8.89
N VAL A 112 32.47 16.99 8.88
CA VAL A 112 33.38 17.37 7.79
C VAL A 112 34.80 16.83 8.01
N GLU A 113 35.34 16.94 9.22
CA GLU A 113 36.72 16.55 9.53
C GLU A 113 36.81 15.18 10.18
N GLY A 114 35.73 14.73 10.83
CA GLY A 114 35.72 13.46 11.53
C GLY A 114 36.36 13.48 12.89
N VAL A 115 36.25 14.61 13.56
CA VAL A 115 36.88 14.84 14.85
C VAL A 115 35.80 15.12 15.88
N ASP A 116 35.84 14.39 16.99
CA ASP A 116 34.92 14.59 18.11
C ASP A 116 35.29 15.82 18.96
N PRO A 117 34.47 16.22 19.95
CA PRO A 117 34.71 17.37 20.80
C PRO A 117 36.00 17.30 21.64
N ALA A 118 36.56 16.11 21.84
CA ALA A 118 37.81 15.89 22.56
C ALA A 118 39.02 15.82 21.61
N GLY A 119 38.83 15.97 20.29
CA GLY A 119 39.90 15.90 19.30
C GLY A 119 40.19 14.49 18.78
N ASN A 120 39.42 13.48 19.18
CA ASN A 120 39.63 12.11 18.71
C ASN A 120 39.05 11.94 17.31
N ARG A 121 39.71 11.12 16.48
CA ARG A 121 39.18 10.73 15.17
C ARG A 121 38.01 9.75 15.34
N LEU A 122 36.93 10.00 14.61
CA LEU A 122 35.79 9.09 14.50
C LEU A 122 36.17 7.87 13.64
N LEU A 123 35.42 6.77 13.79
CA LEU A 123 35.68 5.54 13.04
C LEU A 123 35.73 5.81 11.52
N PRO A 124 36.62 5.14 10.76
CA PRO A 124 36.72 5.30 9.31
C PRO A 124 35.44 4.94 8.55
N THR A 125 34.58 4.13 9.17
CA THR A 125 33.26 3.74 8.67
C THR A 125 32.24 4.88 8.73
N MET A 126 32.48 5.94 9.50
CA MET A 126 31.66 7.16 9.43
C MET A 126 32.21 8.05 8.31
N PRO A 127 31.45 8.29 7.21
CA PRO A 127 31.92 9.12 6.11
C PRO A 127 32.16 10.58 6.52
N ARG A 128 33.07 11.25 5.82
CA ARG A 128 33.28 12.70 5.92
C ARG A 128 32.55 13.40 4.79
N TYR A 129 31.60 14.25 5.13
CA TYR A 129 30.77 14.92 4.14
C TYR A 129 31.36 16.29 3.82
N LEU A 130 31.74 16.48 2.57
CA LEU A 130 32.19 17.77 2.04
C LEU A 130 30.94 18.64 1.81
N LEU A 131 30.53 19.34 2.85
CA LEU A 131 29.37 20.23 2.85
C LEU A 131 29.79 21.68 2.68
N ALA A 132 29.06 22.42 1.84
CA ALA A 132 29.16 23.86 1.84
C ALA A 132 28.66 24.45 3.18
N PRO A 133 29.11 25.65 3.59
CA PRO A 133 28.72 26.24 4.88
C PRO A 133 27.19 26.31 5.08
N ASP A 134 26.43 26.67 4.05
CA ASP A 134 24.96 26.76 4.15
C ASP A 134 24.30 25.38 4.28
N ASP A 135 24.82 24.35 3.58
CA ASP A 135 24.30 22.98 3.68
C ASP A 135 24.57 22.42 5.09
N LEU A 136 25.74 22.73 5.66
CA LEU A 136 26.07 22.33 7.01
C LEU A 136 25.19 23.04 8.06
N ALA A 137 24.89 24.33 7.84
CA ALA A 137 23.98 25.07 8.69
C ALA A 137 22.55 24.50 8.63
N ASP A 138 22.06 24.20 7.43
CA ASP A 138 20.77 23.54 7.21
C ASP A 138 20.71 22.17 7.91
N LEU A 139 21.71 21.30 7.70
CA LEU A 139 21.81 20.00 8.34
C LEU A 139 21.83 20.13 9.88
N THR A 140 22.63 21.05 10.40
CA THR A 140 22.71 21.30 11.85
C THR A 140 21.38 21.78 12.42
N ALA A 141 20.64 22.62 11.69
CA ALA A 141 19.30 23.03 12.08
C ALA A 141 18.35 21.83 12.18
N TYR A 142 18.39 20.90 11.24
CA TYR A 142 17.57 19.69 11.31
C TYR A 142 17.99 18.73 12.44
N LEU A 143 19.28 18.57 12.72
CA LEU A 143 19.75 17.72 13.83
C LEU A 143 19.17 18.16 15.20
N LYS A 144 18.86 19.45 15.37
CA LYS A 144 18.15 19.99 16.56
C LYS A 144 16.70 19.48 16.69
N ARG A 145 16.09 19.06 15.58
CA ARG A 145 14.73 18.51 15.49
C ARG A 145 14.70 17.00 15.35
N LEU A 146 15.81 16.36 15.01
CA LEU A 146 15.92 14.92 14.81
C LEU A 146 15.43 14.14 16.04
N GLY A 147 14.58 13.14 15.80
CA GLY A 147 13.90 12.36 16.85
C GLY A 147 12.65 13.02 17.45
N LYS A 148 12.37 14.30 17.13
CA LYS A 148 11.15 15.04 17.52
C LYS A 148 10.28 15.47 16.33
N ASP A 149 10.82 15.34 15.13
CA ASP A 149 10.12 15.57 13.87
C ASP A 149 9.15 14.41 13.61
N LEU A 150 7.87 14.63 13.90
CA LEU A 150 6.81 13.65 13.64
C LEU A 150 6.30 13.80 12.20
N ASP A 151 5.94 12.68 11.58
CA ASP A 151 5.33 12.71 10.25
C ASP A 151 4.01 13.47 10.24
N PRO A 152 3.64 14.11 9.12
CA PRO A 152 2.34 14.76 8.96
C PRO A 152 1.19 13.84 9.40
N GLY A 153 0.26 14.37 10.19
CA GLY A 153 -0.88 13.60 10.74
C GLY A 153 -0.55 12.76 11.98
N LEU A 154 0.67 12.77 12.48
CA LEU A 154 1.06 12.16 13.76
C LEU A 154 1.31 13.24 14.82
N THR A 155 0.73 13.06 16.00
CA THR A 155 1.02 13.90 17.18
C THR A 155 1.35 13.01 18.38
N GLU A 156 1.61 13.61 19.55
CA GLU A 156 1.80 12.86 20.79
C GLU A 156 0.54 12.09 21.23
N THR A 157 -0.65 12.53 20.79
CA THR A 157 -1.95 12.01 21.25
C THR A 157 -2.86 11.55 20.12
N GLN A 158 -2.43 11.64 18.86
CA GLN A 158 -3.28 11.37 17.71
C GLN A 158 -2.52 10.76 16.52
N ILE A 159 -3.21 9.89 15.78
CA ILE A 159 -2.85 9.42 14.43
C ILE A 159 -4.02 9.78 13.51
N ARG A 160 -3.81 10.69 12.55
CA ARG A 160 -4.81 11.04 11.53
C ARG A 160 -4.66 10.13 10.32
N LEU A 161 -5.68 9.33 10.07
CA LEU A 161 -5.82 8.51 8.89
C LEU A 161 -6.75 9.18 7.87
N GLY A 162 -6.59 8.81 6.60
CA GLY A 162 -7.46 9.25 5.53
C GLY A 162 -8.06 8.09 4.74
N THR A 163 -9.18 8.31 4.08
CA THR A 163 -9.71 7.41 3.05
C THR A 163 -10.38 8.20 1.93
N ILE A 164 -10.28 7.70 0.70
CA ILE A 164 -11.03 8.23 -0.45
C ILE A 164 -12.23 7.31 -0.64
N LEU A 165 -13.46 7.84 -0.62
CA LEU A 165 -14.68 7.03 -0.73
C LEU A 165 -15.72 7.78 -1.57
N PRO A 166 -16.48 7.09 -2.44
CA PRO A 166 -17.62 7.69 -3.11
C PRO A 166 -18.70 8.04 -2.07
N VAL A 167 -19.03 9.33 -1.94
CA VAL A 167 -20.10 9.78 -1.01
C VAL A 167 -21.36 10.23 -1.74
N SER A 168 -21.29 10.38 -3.06
CA SER A 168 -22.43 10.65 -3.95
C SER A 168 -22.50 9.65 -5.11
N GLY A 169 -23.60 9.72 -5.88
CA GLY A 169 -23.80 8.88 -7.06
C GLY A 169 -24.09 7.39 -6.77
N PRO A 170 -23.99 6.53 -7.79
CA PRO A 170 -24.41 5.12 -7.70
C PRO A 170 -23.63 4.28 -6.67
N LEU A 171 -22.44 4.72 -6.28
CA LEU A 171 -21.57 4.01 -5.33
C LEU A 171 -21.62 4.59 -3.90
N ALA A 172 -22.47 5.59 -3.64
CA ALA A 172 -22.57 6.24 -2.33
C ALA A 172 -22.91 5.27 -1.18
N GLU A 173 -23.84 4.33 -1.39
CA GLU A 173 -24.19 3.32 -0.37
C GLU A 173 -22.98 2.44 -0.02
N MET A 174 -22.15 2.10 -1.01
CA MET A 174 -20.93 1.32 -0.79
C MET A 174 -19.90 2.12 0.00
N GLY A 175 -19.64 3.37 -0.39
CA GLY A 175 -18.71 4.25 0.34
C GLY A 175 -19.18 4.54 1.76
N GLN A 176 -20.48 4.72 1.98
CA GLN A 176 -21.05 4.86 3.33
C GLN A 176 -20.83 3.60 4.17
N ALA A 177 -21.04 2.41 3.61
CA ALA A 177 -20.81 1.14 4.31
C ALA A 177 -19.33 0.95 4.69
N MET A 178 -18.41 1.26 3.77
CA MET A 178 -16.96 1.23 4.04
C MET A 178 -16.55 2.25 5.12
N ARG A 179 -17.08 3.48 5.05
CA ARG A 179 -16.83 4.51 6.08
C ARG A 179 -17.33 4.04 7.44
N ALA A 180 -18.56 3.54 7.51
CA ALA A 180 -19.20 3.15 8.77
C ALA A 180 -18.41 2.03 9.49
N VAL A 181 -17.96 1.01 8.76
CA VAL A 181 -17.20 -0.09 9.36
C VAL A 181 -15.82 0.34 9.85
N MET A 182 -15.11 1.20 9.10
CA MET A 182 -13.81 1.74 9.52
C MET A 182 -13.96 2.65 10.74
N THR A 183 -14.94 3.55 10.73
CA THR A 183 -15.24 4.42 11.89
C THR A 183 -15.55 3.58 13.12
N ALA A 184 -16.43 2.58 13.01
CA ALA A 184 -16.77 1.71 14.14
C ALA A 184 -15.54 0.98 14.71
N TYR A 185 -14.68 0.43 13.83
CA TYR A 185 -13.47 -0.25 14.26
C TYR A 185 -12.49 0.69 14.98
N PHE A 186 -12.27 1.89 14.46
CA PHE A 186 -11.38 2.87 15.10
C PHE A 186 -11.98 3.47 16.38
N ASP A 187 -13.30 3.63 16.47
CA ASP A 187 -13.98 4.07 17.69
C ASP A 187 -13.80 3.06 18.83
N GLU A 188 -13.97 1.76 18.55
CA GLU A 188 -13.72 0.72 19.54
C GLU A 188 -12.24 0.68 19.97
N LEU A 189 -11.31 0.81 19.03
CA LEU A 189 -9.89 0.90 19.34
C LEU A 189 -9.56 2.13 20.22
N ASN A 190 -10.17 3.27 19.92
CA ASN A 190 -10.02 4.50 20.70
C ASN A 190 -10.58 4.36 22.11
N ARG A 191 -11.71 3.65 22.28
CA ARG A 191 -12.28 3.32 23.61
C ARG A 191 -11.35 2.43 24.43
N GLN A 192 -10.52 1.62 23.77
CA GLN A 192 -9.49 0.78 24.40
C GLN A 192 -8.17 1.52 24.65
N GLY A 193 -8.13 2.85 24.46
CA GLY A 193 -6.96 3.69 24.71
C GLY A 193 -6.13 4.02 23.46
N GLY A 194 -6.57 3.60 22.28
CA GLY A 194 -5.91 3.87 21.01
C GLY A 194 -4.60 3.08 20.83
N ILE A 195 -3.69 3.59 20.01
CA ILE A 195 -2.38 2.98 19.75
C ILE A 195 -1.29 3.81 20.42
N TYR A 196 -0.60 3.23 21.41
CA TYR A 196 0.42 3.92 22.21
C TYR A 196 -0.08 5.27 22.76
N HIS A 197 -1.31 5.28 23.29
CA HIS A 197 -2.03 6.47 23.79
C HIS A 197 -2.40 7.52 22.73
N ARG A 198 -2.29 7.17 21.45
CA ARG A 198 -2.75 8.01 20.35
C ARG A 198 -4.12 7.55 19.87
N LYS A 199 -5.07 8.49 19.80
CA LYS A 199 -6.38 8.25 19.19
C LYS A 199 -6.27 8.26 17.67
N ILE A 200 -6.99 7.37 17.01
CA ILE A 200 -7.14 7.37 15.57
C ILE A 200 -8.28 8.31 15.17
N GLU A 201 -8.01 9.24 14.26
CA GLU A 201 -9.05 10.01 13.57
C GLU A 201 -9.09 9.63 12.10
N LEU A 202 -10.28 9.43 11.53
CA LEU A 202 -10.46 9.11 10.12
C LEU A 202 -11.07 10.30 9.39
N SER A 203 -10.31 10.87 8.45
CA SER A 203 -10.80 11.86 7.49
C SER A 203 -11.21 11.19 6.18
N VAL A 204 -12.21 11.75 5.50
CA VAL A 204 -12.79 11.18 4.28
C VAL A 204 -12.78 12.22 3.18
N MET A 205 -12.29 11.81 2.03
CA MET A 205 -12.34 12.59 0.79
C MET A 205 -13.25 11.92 -0.23
N GLU A 206 -14.00 12.70 -0.99
CA GLU A 206 -14.72 12.22 -2.17
C GLU A 206 -13.83 12.25 -3.43
N PRO A 207 -13.80 11.17 -4.24
CA PRO A 207 -13.15 11.20 -5.55
C PRO A 207 -13.90 12.13 -6.52
N ALA A 208 -13.17 12.80 -7.39
CA ALA A 208 -13.76 13.64 -8.43
C ALA A 208 -14.15 12.82 -9.67
N GLU A 209 -14.85 13.44 -10.62
CA GLU A 209 -15.35 12.76 -11.83
C GLU A 209 -14.24 12.19 -12.72
N THR A 210 -13.04 12.77 -12.68
CA THR A 210 -11.90 12.32 -13.49
C THR A 210 -10.71 11.90 -12.64
N PRO A 211 -9.82 11.02 -13.15
CA PRO A 211 -8.64 10.58 -12.41
C PRO A 211 -7.70 11.74 -12.06
N ALA A 212 -7.45 12.63 -13.02
CA ALA A 212 -6.61 13.82 -12.83
C ALA A 212 -7.20 14.81 -11.81
N ALA A 213 -8.52 15.02 -11.82
CA ALA A 213 -9.18 15.85 -10.83
C ALA A 213 -9.14 15.21 -9.44
N THR A 214 -9.31 13.88 -9.34
CA THR A 214 -9.20 13.12 -8.09
C THR A 214 -7.81 13.27 -7.49
N ARG A 215 -6.75 13.11 -8.29
CA ARG A 215 -5.36 13.35 -7.87
C ARG A 215 -5.15 14.76 -7.35
N THR A 216 -5.61 15.76 -8.09
CA THR A 216 -5.43 17.18 -7.73
C THR A 216 -6.16 17.51 -6.43
N GLY A 217 -7.38 16.98 -6.26
CA GLY A 217 -8.13 17.10 -5.02
C GLY A 217 -7.40 16.44 -3.86
N ALA A 218 -6.91 15.21 -4.04
CA ALA A 218 -6.23 14.45 -3.00
C ALA A 218 -4.96 15.16 -2.53
N GLN A 219 -4.18 15.72 -3.47
CA GLN A 219 -3.01 16.53 -3.16
C GLN A 219 -3.38 17.74 -2.28
N ARG A 220 -4.38 18.54 -2.69
CA ARG A 220 -4.85 19.69 -1.91
C ARG A 220 -5.38 19.29 -0.53
N TRP A 221 -6.04 18.14 -0.44
CA TRP A 221 -6.57 17.63 0.81
C TRP A 221 -5.43 17.24 1.77
N ILE A 222 -4.42 16.51 1.31
CA ILE A 222 -3.24 16.13 2.10
C ILE A 222 -2.46 17.37 2.57
N GLU A 223 -2.32 18.38 1.71
CA GLU A 223 -1.67 19.66 2.04
C GLU A 223 -2.43 20.44 3.13
N LYS A 224 -3.77 20.47 3.05
CA LYS A 224 -4.63 21.20 3.99
C LYS A 224 -4.82 20.47 5.32
N GLU A 225 -4.95 19.14 5.25
CA GLU A 225 -5.23 18.27 6.38
C GLU A 225 -4.14 17.18 6.45
N PRO A 226 -3.09 17.39 7.27
CA PRO A 226 -1.98 16.46 7.37
C PRO A 226 -2.43 15.04 7.75
N ILE A 227 -2.24 14.08 6.85
CA ILE A 227 -2.61 12.66 7.05
C ILE A 227 -1.37 11.80 7.22
N PHE A 228 -1.39 10.89 8.18
CA PHE A 228 -0.30 9.96 8.43
C PHE A 228 -0.26 8.81 7.43
N ALA A 229 -1.41 8.18 7.18
CA ALA A 229 -1.58 7.10 6.21
C ALA A 229 -3.03 7.06 5.69
N LEU A 230 -3.21 6.52 4.49
CA LEU A 230 -4.51 6.17 3.94
C LEU A 230 -4.87 4.70 4.22
N VAL A 231 -6.16 4.43 4.35
CA VAL A 231 -6.68 3.08 4.62
C VAL A 231 -7.97 2.83 3.85
N GLY A 232 -8.11 1.65 3.25
CA GLY A 232 -9.40 1.23 2.69
C GLY A 232 -9.91 2.11 1.53
N ALA A 233 -9.04 2.86 0.86
CA ALA A 233 -9.45 3.86 -0.12
C ALA A 233 -10.00 3.23 -1.40
N PHE A 234 -11.15 3.71 -1.87
CA PHE A 234 -11.67 3.41 -3.20
C PHE A 234 -10.89 4.24 -4.23
N ILE A 235 -10.09 3.56 -5.05
CA ILE A 235 -9.23 4.20 -6.06
C ILE A 235 -9.57 3.74 -7.48
N ALA A 236 -10.65 2.98 -7.66
CA ALA A 236 -11.00 2.40 -8.94
C ALA A 236 -11.24 3.50 -10.00
N GLY A 237 -10.54 3.38 -11.13
CA GLY A 237 -10.54 4.36 -12.21
C GLY A 237 -9.48 5.47 -12.06
N ALA A 238 -8.83 5.61 -10.91
CA ALA A 238 -7.76 6.60 -10.67
C ALA A 238 -6.50 5.95 -10.05
N GLU A 239 -6.29 4.66 -10.33
CA GLU A 239 -5.28 3.84 -9.67
C GLU A 239 -3.87 4.40 -9.89
N GLN A 240 -3.53 4.73 -11.14
CA GLN A 240 -2.20 5.21 -11.50
C GLN A 240 -1.93 6.61 -10.93
N GLU A 241 -2.93 7.50 -11.01
CA GLU A 241 -2.82 8.87 -10.55
C GLU A 241 -2.69 8.96 -9.03
N ILE A 242 -3.48 8.16 -8.29
CA ILE A 242 -3.38 8.08 -6.83
C ILE A 242 -2.06 7.40 -6.43
N ALA A 243 -1.68 6.27 -7.04
CA ALA A 243 -0.41 5.61 -6.72
C ALA A 243 0.77 6.56 -6.93
N SER A 244 0.83 7.27 -8.06
CA SER A 244 1.89 8.25 -8.34
C SER A 244 1.91 9.41 -7.34
N LEU A 245 0.74 9.92 -6.93
CA LEU A 245 0.67 10.96 -5.88
C LEU A 245 1.23 10.44 -4.55
N LEU A 246 0.84 9.24 -4.14
CA LEU A 246 1.30 8.65 -2.87
C LEU A 246 2.79 8.37 -2.86
N GLU A 247 3.37 8.04 -4.01
CA GLU A 247 4.81 7.94 -4.17
C GLU A 247 5.52 9.28 -4.01
N SER A 248 4.99 10.35 -4.63
CA SER A 248 5.57 11.70 -4.49
C SER A 248 5.43 12.29 -3.09
N GLU A 249 4.33 11.97 -2.40
CA GLU A 249 4.03 12.44 -1.04
C GLU A 249 4.59 11.53 0.06
N GLU A 250 5.23 10.42 -0.33
CA GLU A 250 5.72 9.36 0.57
C GLU A 250 4.66 8.95 1.60
N LEU A 251 3.41 8.76 1.13
CA LEU A 251 2.23 8.56 1.96
C LEU A 251 1.72 7.11 1.85
N PRO A 252 1.82 6.29 2.91
CA PRO A 252 1.35 4.92 2.88
C PRO A 252 -0.15 4.81 2.63
N LEU A 253 -0.58 3.86 1.80
CA LEU A 253 -1.96 3.43 1.62
C LEU A 253 -2.08 1.93 1.83
N VAL A 254 -2.86 1.53 2.84
CA VAL A 254 -3.11 0.13 3.18
C VAL A 254 -4.51 -0.31 2.72
N GLY A 255 -4.55 -1.36 1.92
CA GLY A 255 -5.75 -2.03 1.45
C GLY A 255 -6.69 -1.17 0.60
N PRO A 256 -6.21 -0.53 -0.48
CA PRO A 256 -7.12 0.12 -1.42
C PRO A 256 -8.07 -0.88 -2.08
N LEU A 257 -9.28 -0.43 -2.38
CA LEU A 257 -10.28 -1.17 -3.14
C LEU A 257 -10.15 -0.83 -4.63
N THR A 258 -9.62 -1.77 -5.41
CA THR A 258 -9.53 -1.73 -6.88
C THR A 258 -9.49 -3.16 -7.44
N LEU A 259 -9.86 -3.32 -8.71
CA LEU A 259 -9.65 -4.53 -9.49
C LEU A 259 -8.34 -4.51 -10.28
N PHE A 260 -7.69 -3.35 -10.41
CA PHE A 260 -6.50 -3.14 -11.25
C PHE A 260 -5.36 -2.50 -10.44
N PRO A 261 -4.80 -3.20 -9.44
CA PRO A 261 -3.58 -2.74 -8.76
C PRO A 261 -2.47 -2.43 -9.78
N PRO A 262 -1.92 -1.20 -9.82
CA PRO A 262 -0.77 -0.87 -10.64
C PRO A 262 0.44 -1.74 -10.30
N ILE A 263 1.05 -2.32 -11.33
CA ILE A 263 2.25 -3.14 -11.20
C ILE A 263 3.42 -2.36 -11.79
N GLY A 264 4.02 -1.52 -10.95
CA GLY A 264 5.31 -0.89 -11.25
C GLY A 264 6.45 -1.90 -11.17
N SER A 265 7.53 -1.65 -11.91
CA SER A 265 8.82 -2.31 -11.74
C SER A 265 9.92 -1.25 -11.62
N PRO A 266 10.37 -0.89 -10.40
CA PRO A 266 9.97 -1.47 -9.11
C PRO A 266 8.52 -1.14 -8.70
N PRO A 267 7.88 -1.97 -7.85
CA PRO A 267 6.53 -1.68 -7.38
C PRO A 267 6.52 -0.45 -6.47
N ASN A 268 5.42 0.31 -6.51
CA ASN A 268 5.26 1.48 -5.65
C ASN A 268 5.35 1.07 -4.17
N ARG A 269 6.35 1.61 -3.48
CA ARG A 269 6.68 1.27 -2.09
C ARG A 269 5.57 1.61 -1.09
N TYR A 270 4.74 2.60 -1.41
CA TYR A 270 3.80 3.20 -0.47
C TYR A 270 2.40 2.57 -0.52
N VAL A 271 2.10 1.69 -1.48
CA VAL A 271 0.76 1.11 -1.61
C VAL A 271 0.78 -0.40 -1.36
N PHE A 272 -0.08 -0.87 -0.45
CA PHE A 272 -0.17 -2.26 -0.01
C PHE A 272 -1.57 -2.81 -0.31
N TYR A 273 -1.71 -3.60 -1.37
CA TYR A 273 -2.97 -4.23 -1.80
C TYR A 273 -3.22 -5.50 -1.01
N LEU A 274 -4.39 -5.65 -0.38
CA LEU A 274 -4.67 -6.88 0.38
C LEU A 274 -4.83 -8.09 -0.55
N LEU A 275 -5.53 -7.90 -1.65
CA LEU A 275 -5.99 -8.97 -2.52
C LEU A 275 -5.45 -8.80 -3.94
N SER A 276 -5.40 -9.91 -4.67
CA SER A 276 -5.00 -9.92 -6.07
C SER A 276 -5.97 -9.17 -6.97
N GLY A 277 -5.42 -8.42 -7.93
CA GLY A 277 -6.18 -7.80 -9.00
C GLY A 277 -6.64 -8.79 -10.05
N MET A 278 -7.39 -8.28 -11.03
CA MET A 278 -7.91 -9.07 -12.15
C MET A 278 -6.79 -9.69 -12.98
N ARG A 279 -5.64 -9.01 -13.11
CA ARG A 279 -4.47 -9.53 -13.84
C ARG A 279 -3.93 -10.81 -13.20
N GLU A 280 -3.67 -10.81 -11.91
CA GLU A 280 -3.12 -11.95 -11.17
C GLU A 280 -4.13 -13.09 -11.09
N GLN A 281 -5.42 -12.77 -10.88
CA GLN A 281 -6.50 -13.74 -10.93
C GLN A 281 -6.65 -14.39 -12.31
N ALA A 282 -6.43 -13.62 -13.38
CA ALA A 282 -6.49 -14.14 -14.74
C ALA A 282 -5.30 -15.03 -15.07
N ARG A 283 -4.09 -14.67 -14.63
CA ARG A 283 -2.91 -15.55 -14.72
C ARG A 283 -3.14 -16.87 -13.97
N ALA A 284 -3.65 -16.81 -12.75
CA ALA A 284 -3.98 -18.00 -11.96
C ALA A 284 -5.01 -18.92 -12.67
N LEU A 285 -6.00 -18.34 -13.36
CA LEU A 285 -6.94 -19.11 -14.20
C LEU A 285 -6.23 -19.82 -15.36
N VAL A 286 -5.27 -19.17 -16.01
CA VAL A 286 -4.47 -19.78 -17.08
C VAL A 286 -3.59 -20.91 -16.53
N ASP A 287 -2.90 -20.70 -15.41
CA ASP A 287 -2.13 -21.74 -14.71
C ASP A 287 -3.00 -22.95 -14.39
N PHE A 288 -4.20 -22.73 -13.85
CA PHE A 288 -5.16 -23.80 -13.61
C PHE A 288 -5.59 -24.50 -14.91
N ALA A 289 -5.97 -23.73 -15.93
CA ALA A 289 -6.55 -24.25 -17.16
C ALA A 289 -5.56 -25.13 -17.93
N THR A 290 -4.31 -24.70 -18.02
CA THR A 290 -3.20 -25.45 -18.67
C THR A 290 -2.92 -26.79 -18.00
N GLN A 291 -3.16 -26.90 -16.68
CA GLN A 291 -2.95 -28.14 -15.92
C GLN A 291 -4.16 -29.09 -15.96
N ARG A 292 -5.36 -28.60 -16.27
CA ARG A 292 -6.62 -29.35 -16.07
C ARG A 292 -7.44 -29.57 -17.32
N LEU A 293 -7.36 -28.68 -18.30
CA LEU A 293 -8.19 -28.75 -19.49
C LEU A 293 -7.58 -29.65 -20.56
N SER A 294 -8.46 -30.26 -21.35
CA SER A 294 -8.12 -31.03 -22.54
C SER A 294 -8.80 -30.40 -23.77
N PRO A 295 -8.16 -30.37 -24.95
CA PRO A 295 -6.80 -30.85 -25.23
C PRO A 295 -5.70 -29.97 -24.58
N PRO A 296 -4.47 -30.48 -24.40
CA PRO A 296 -3.40 -29.78 -23.68
C PRO A 296 -2.84 -28.55 -24.40
N HIS A 297 -3.06 -28.41 -25.71
CA HIS A 297 -2.69 -27.23 -26.50
C HIS A 297 -3.93 -26.71 -27.25
N PRO A 298 -4.91 -26.14 -26.54
CA PRO A 298 -6.13 -25.69 -27.16
C PRO A 298 -5.92 -24.40 -27.93
N ARG A 299 -6.82 -24.13 -28.88
CA ARG A 299 -6.97 -22.77 -29.42
C ARG A 299 -7.76 -21.93 -28.42
N MET A 300 -7.14 -20.87 -27.94
CA MET A 300 -7.72 -19.97 -26.96
C MET A 300 -8.02 -18.60 -27.57
N ALA A 301 -9.15 -18.01 -27.20
CA ALA A 301 -9.46 -16.62 -27.49
C ALA A 301 -9.66 -15.82 -26.20
N ILE A 302 -9.17 -14.58 -26.17
CA ILE A 302 -9.39 -13.61 -25.10
C ILE A 302 -10.37 -12.57 -25.66
N LEU A 303 -11.60 -12.57 -25.17
CA LEU A 303 -12.67 -11.67 -25.62
C LEU A 303 -12.87 -10.55 -24.60
N PHE A 304 -12.69 -9.30 -25.03
CA PHE A 304 -12.74 -8.14 -24.14
C PHE A 304 -13.23 -6.85 -24.84
N PRO A 305 -13.88 -5.93 -24.10
CA PRO A 305 -14.31 -4.63 -24.63
C PRO A 305 -13.10 -3.69 -24.80
N GLN A 306 -13.17 -2.78 -25.77
CA GLN A 306 -12.03 -1.91 -26.15
C GLN A 306 -11.63 -0.89 -25.07
N GLU A 307 -12.56 -0.36 -24.26
CA GLU A 307 -12.29 0.76 -23.33
C GLU A 307 -12.48 0.45 -21.84
N LYS A 308 -13.05 -0.70 -21.47
CA LYS A 308 -13.42 -0.98 -20.06
C LYS A 308 -12.37 -1.78 -19.28
N ILE A 309 -11.49 -2.48 -19.98
CA ILE A 309 -10.48 -3.36 -19.37
C ILE A 309 -9.09 -2.85 -19.77
N PRO A 310 -8.21 -2.53 -18.80
CA PRO A 310 -6.83 -2.17 -19.09
C PRO A 310 -6.13 -3.25 -19.93
N LEU A 311 -5.39 -2.85 -20.97
CA LEU A 311 -4.74 -3.78 -21.91
C LEU A 311 -3.73 -4.71 -21.25
N GLU A 312 -3.19 -4.33 -20.09
CA GLU A 312 -2.30 -5.16 -19.27
C GLU A 312 -2.93 -6.50 -18.84
N VAL A 313 -4.27 -6.58 -18.70
CA VAL A 313 -4.96 -7.82 -18.31
C VAL A 313 -4.95 -8.84 -19.45
N PRO A 314 -5.48 -8.57 -20.66
CA PRO A 314 -5.37 -9.51 -21.78
C PRO A 314 -3.91 -9.77 -22.20
N GLU A 315 -3.00 -8.81 -22.03
CA GLU A 315 -1.56 -9.02 -22.23
C GLU A 315 -0.99 -10.07 -21.29
N ALA A 316 -1.28 -9.96 -19.99
CA ALA A 316 -0.82 -10.91 -19.00
C ALA A 316 -1.39 -12.32 -19.21
N ILE A 317 -2.65 -12.43 -19.66
CA ILE A 317 -3.26 -13.71 -20.01
C ILE A 317 -2.51 -14.37 -21.17
N GLU A 318 -2.25 -13.61 -22.24
CA GLU A 318 -1.52 -14.13 -23.40
C GLU A 318 -0.08 -14.51 -23.05
N GLU A 319 0.63 -13.67 -22.30
CA GLU A 319 2.00 -13.94 -21.84
C GLU A 319 2.06 -15.21 -21.00
N GLN A 320 1.18 -15.34 -19.99
CA GLN A 320 1.12 -16.52 -19.14
C GLN A 320 0.77 -17.78 -19.95
N SER A 321 -0.15 -17.68 -20.89
CA SER A 321 -0.55 -18.79 -21.76
C SER A 321 0.63 -19.29 -22.60
N ARG A 322 1.35 -18.36 -23.26
CA ARG A 322 2.52 -18.70 -24.08
C ARG A 322 3.64 -19.30 -23.24
N ARG A 323 3.89 -18.74 -22.05
CA ARG A 323 4.89 -19.25 -21.11
C ARG A 323 4.61 -20.71 -20.69
N LEU A 324 3.34 -21.08 -20.60
CA LEU A 324 2.89 -22.44 -20.25
C LEU A 324 2.67 -23.35 -21.48
N GLY A 325 3.09 -22.92 -22.68
CA GLY A 325 3.03 -23.75 -23.89
C GLY A 325 1.70 -23.70 -24.66
N TRP A 326 0.77 -22.81 -24.27
CA TRP A 326 -0.41 -22.50 -25.07
C TRP A 326 -0.07 -21.38 -26.07
N SER A 327 0.43 -21.76 -27.25
CA SER A 327 0.89 -20.80 -28.26
C SER A 327 -0.22 -20.23 -29.15
N SER A 328 -1.39 -20.88 -29.22
CA SER A 328 -2.52 -20.45 -30.05
C SER A 328 -3.50 -19.61 -29.22
N VAL A 329 -3.17 -18.33 -29.04
CA VAL A 329 -3.98 -17.37 -28.27
C VAL A 329 -4.33 -16.18 -29.16
N ALA A 330 -5.62 -15.97 -29.41
CA ALA A 330 -6.14 -14.84 -30.17
C ALA A 330 -6.73 -13.77 -29.25
N ARG A 331 -6.51 -12.49 -29.55
CA ARG A 331 -7.21 -11.38 -28.90
C ARG A 331 -8.39 -10.94 -29.76
N VAL A 332 -9.59 -11.01 -29.23
CA VAL A 332 -10.82 -10.56 -29.90
C VAL A 332 -11.37 -9.35 -29.15
N ARG A 333 -11.33 -8.19 -29.79
CA ARG A 333 -11.81 -6.93 -29.21
C ARG A 333 -13.17 -6.57 -29.79
N TYR A 334 -14.07 -6.06 -28.95
CA TYR A 334 -15.36 -5.52 -29.40
C TYR A 334 -15.59 -4.08 -28.91
N PRO A 335 -16.25 -3.22 -29.70
CA PRO A 335 -16.57 -1.86 -29.27
C PRO A 335 -17.59 -1.88 -28.12
N SER A 336 -17.35 -1.04 -27.10
CA SER A 336 -18.29 -0.89 -25.98
C SER A 336 -19.69 -0.50 -26.46
N GLY A 337 -20.73 -1.18 -25.95
CA GLY A 337 -22.12 -0.91 -26.31
C GLY A 337 -22.57 -1.45 -27.68
N ARG A 338 -21.69 -2.11 -28.45
CA ARG A 338 -22.02 -2.77 -29.72
C ARG A 338 -21.76 -4.28 -29.67
N PHE A 339 -22.08 -4.90 -28.54
CA PHE A 339 -21.89 -6.34 -28.35
C PHE A 339 -22.87 -7.14 -29.21
N ASN A 340 -22.35 -7.93 -30.14
CA ASN A 340 -23.15 -8.83 -30.99
C ASN A 340 -22.73 -10.29 -30.75
N ALA A 341 -23.47 -10.97 -29.88
CA ALA A 341 -23.20 -12.35 -29.48
C ALA A 341 -23.17 -13.33 -30.67
N ALA A 342 -24.14 -13.24 -31.58
CA ALA A 342 -24.25 -14.17 -32.71
C ALA A 342 -23.05 -14.05 -33.67
N GLN A 343 -22.63 -12.82 -33.98
CA GLN A 343 -21.47 -12.57 -34.84
C GLN A 343 -20.17 -13.06 -34.18
N LEU A 344 -19.99 -12.77 -32.88
CA LEU A 344 -18.82 -13.22 -32.12
C LEU A 344 -18.75 -14.74 -32.04
N VAL A 345 -19.87 -15.42 -31.78
CA VAL A 345 -19.95 -16.90 -31.79
C VAL A 345 -19.57 -17.46 -33.16
N GLN A 346 -20.08 -16.87 -34.25
CA GLN A 346 -19.74 -17.30 -35.61
C GLN A 346 -18.23 -17.18 -35.86
N GLN A 347 -17.63 -16.03 -35.51
CA GLN A 347 -16.19 -15.81 -35.67
C GLN A 347 -15.36 -16.81 -34.84
N LEU A 348 -15.61 -16.89 -33.54
CA LEU A 348 -14.84 -17.73 -32.61
C LEU A 348 -14.92 -19.22 -32.98
N ARG A 349 -16.07 -19.66 -33.52
CA ARG A 349 -16.26 -21.01 -34.02
C ARG A 349 -15.51 -21.25 -35.35
N GLN A 350 -15.48 -20.28 -36.26
CA GLN A 350 -14.69 -20.38 -37.50
C GLN A 350 -13.18 -20.47 -37.21
N GLU A 351 -12.73 -19.79 -36.15
CA GLU A 351 -11.36 -19.88 -35.62
C GLU A 351 -11.13 -21.19 -34.81
N ASP A 352 -12.19 -21.99 -34.60
CA ASP A 352 -12.21 -23.23 -33.81
C ASP A 352 -11.58 -23.03 -32.42
N THR A 353 -12.05 -21.97 -31.76
CA THR A 353 -11.75 -21.67 -30.36
C THR A 353 -12.31 -22.75 -29.45
N GLN A 354 -11.45 -23.32 -28.61
CA GLN A 354 -11.76 -24.39 -27.66
C GLN A 354 -11.80 -23.88 -26.20
N VAL A 355 -11.03 -22.83 -25.91
CA VAL A 355 -11.04 -22.14 -24.62
C VAL A 355 -11.31 -20.66 -24.86
N LEU A 356 -12.26 -20.10 -24.12
CA LEU A 356 -12.64 -18.71 -24.22
C LEU A 356 -12.43 -18.03 -22.87
N PHE A 357 -11.54 -17.03 -22.84
CA PHE A 357 -11.35 -16.16 -21.69
C PHE A 357 -12.19 -14.90 -21.87
N LEU A 358 -13.16 -14.68 -20.98
CA LEU A 358 -14.11 -13.58 -21.06
C LEU A 358 -13.76 -12.47 -20.05
N LEU A 359 -13.59 -11.25 -20.56
CA LEU A 359 -13.40 -10.03 -19.76
C LEU A 359 -14.52 -9.00 -20.07
N GLY A 360 -15.74 -9.49 -20.23
CA GLY A 360 -16.95 -8.68 -20.48
C GLY A 360 -17.84 -8.57 -19.25
N SER A 361 -18.95 -7.84 -19.38
CA SER A 361 -19.99 -7.83 -18.36
C SER A 361 -20.74 -9.17 -18.29
N GLU A 362 -21.40 -9.43 -17.15
CA GLU A 362 -22.24 -10.62 -16.98
C GLU A 362 -23.26 -10.81 -18.11
N GLY A 363 -23.97 -9.73 -18.47
CA GLY A 363 -24.98 -9.78 -19.53
C GLY A 363 -24.41 -10.15 -20.89
N GLU A 364 -23.24 -9.61 -21.23
CA GLU A 364 -22.51 -9.92 -22.48
C GLU A 364 -22.05 -11.39 -22.48
N GLY A 365 -21.42 -11.85 -21.39
CA GLY A 365 -20.98 -13.24 -21.26
C GLY A 365 -22.14 -14.23 -21.37
N ARG A 366 -23.27 -13.95 -20.69
CA ARG A 366 -24.48 -14.78 -20.75
C ARG A 366 -25.09 -14.83 -22.15
N ALA A 367 -25.22 -13.68 -22.81
CA ALA A 367 -25.74 -13.62 -24.18
C ALA A 367 -24.85 -14.43 -25.15
N LEU A 368 -23.53 -14.33 -25.01
CA LEU A 368 -22.58 -15.10 -25.81
C LEU A 368 -22.74 -16.61 -25.62
N MET A 369 -22.79 -17.07 -24.36
CA MET A 369 -22.95 -18.49 -24.04
C MET A 369 -24.30 -19.04 -24.49
N GLN A 370 -25.37 -18.24 -24.44
CA GLN A 370 -26.68 -18.62 -24.99
C GLN A 370 -26.65 -18.80 -26.52
N GLU A 371 -26.04 -17.85 -27.25
CA GLU A 371 -25.87 -17.97 -28.71
C GLU A 371 -24.93 -19.14 -29.08
N ALA A 372 -23.87 -19.37 -28.30
CA ALA A 372 -22.95 -20.49 -28.48
C ALA A 372 -23.69 -21.83 -28.37
N ALA A 373 -24.54 -21.98 -27.36
CA ALA A 373 -25.37 -23.18 -27.20
C ALA A 373 -26.36 -23.38 -28.35
N LYS A 374 -27.02 -22.32 -28.85
CA LYS A 374 -27.88 -22.39 -30.05
C LYS A 374 -27.11 -22.86 -31.28
N ALA A 375 -25.84 -22.48 -31.38
CA ALA A 375 -24.93 -22.89 -32.45
C ALA A 375 -24.28 -24.27 -32.23
N ASN A 376 -24.64 -25.01 -31.17
CA ASN A 376 -24.01 -26.27 -30.74
C ASN A 376 -22.49 -26.15 -30.54
N TRP A 377 -22.03 -25.01 -30.01
CA TRP A 377 -20.62 -24.75 -29.71
C TRP A 377 -20.45 -24.49 -28.22
N THR A 378 -19.61 -25.29 -27.56
CA THR A 378 -19.46 -25.32 -26.09
C THR A 378 -17.99 -25.33 -25.67
N PRO A 379 -17.28 -24.20 -25.84
CA PRO A 379 -15.89 -24.08 -25.39
C PRO A 379 -15.82 -24.11 -23.85
N HIS A 380 -14.62 -24.38 -23.31
CA HIS A 380 -14.36 -24.09 -21.91
C HIS A 380 -14.32 -22.58 -21.70
N ILE A 381 -14.94 -22.09 -20.63
CA ILE A 381 -15.03 -20.67 -20.30
C ILE A 381 -14.18 -20.38 -19.06
N LEU A 382 -13.30 -19.39 -19.17
CA LEU A 382 -12.54 -18.82 -18.07
C LEU A 382 -12.97 -17.37 -17.89
N LEU A 383 -13.31 -16.95 -16.67
CA LEU A 383 -13.65 -15.55 -16.39
C LEU A 383 -13.42 -15.16 -14.93
N PRO A 384 -13.02 -13.92 -14.62
CA PRO A 384 -12.97 -13.42 -13.25
C PRO A 384 -14.36 -13.43 -12.60
N GLY A 385 -14.43 -13.94 -11.37
CA GLY A 385 -15.67 -14.08 -10.61
C GLY A 385 -16.32 -12.75 -10.21
N SER A 386 -15.58 -11.64 -10.27
CA SER A 386 -16.12 -10.29 -10.07
C SER A 386 -17.02 -9.81 -11.23
N LEU A 387 -17.02 -10.52 -12.36
CA LEU A 387 -17.81 -10.20 -13.55
C LEU A 387 -19.10 -11.02 -13.65
N VAL A 388 -19.42 -11.83 -12.65
CA VAL A 388 -20.60 -12.71 -12.64
C VAL A 388 -21.50 -12.45 -11.43
N GLY A 389 -22.80 -12.57 -11.65
CA GLY A 389 -23.87 -12.55 -10.67
C GLY A 389 -24.51 -13.92 -10.51
N LYS A 390 -25.74 -13.97 -10.00
CA LYS A 390 -26.46 -15.24 -9.74
C LYS A 390 -27.08 -15.80 -11.02
N GLU A 391 -27.28 -14.95 -12.01
CA GLU A 391 -27.88 -15.23 -13.30
C GLU A 391 -26.97 -16.15 -14.15
N ILE A 392 -25.71 -16.33 -13.75
CA ILE A 392 -24.80 -17.34 -14.31
C ILE A 392 -25.36 -18.77 -14.22
N PHE A 393 -26.24 -19.05 -13.24
CA PHE A 393 -26.88 -20.36 -13.10
C PHE A 393 -28.02 -20.61 -14.08
N ASP A 394 -28.46 -19.60 -14.83
CA ASP A 394 -29.50 -19.73 -15.84
C ASP A 394 -28.92 -19.97 -17.26
N LEU A 395 -27.63 -20.34 -17.32
CA LEU A 395 -26.96 -20.73 -18.55
C LEU A 395 -27.42 -22.11 -19.06
N PRO A 396 -27.30 -22.37 -20.38
CA PRO A 396 -27.62 -23.68 -20.95
C PRO A 396 -26.82 -24.82 -20.29
N MET A 397 -27.48 -25.95 -20.02
CA MET A 397 -26.86 -27.15 -19.41
C MET A 397 -25.68 -27.71 -20.22
N SER A 398 -25.55 -27.35 -21.50
CA SER A 398 -24.40 -27.71 -22.33
C SER A 398 -23.07 -27.10 -21.83
N PHE A 399 -23.13 -26.11 -20.93
CA PHE A 399 -21.96 -25.53 -20.23
C PHE A 399 -21.73 -26.09 -18.83
N GLN A 400 -22.48 -27.13 -18.41
CA GLN A 400 -22.21 -27.84 -17.16
C GLN A 400 -20.72 -28.26 -17.13
N GLU A 401 -20.03 -27.99 -16.01
CA GLU A 401 -18.61 -28.32 -15.80
C GLU A 401 -17.63 -27.69 -16.82
N LYS A 402 -18.07 -26.70 -17.60
CA LYS A 402 -17.24 -26.01 -18.61
C LYS A 402 -16.79 -24.62 -18.18
N ILE A 403 -17.31 -24.08 -17.08
CA ILE A 403 -17.09 -22.70 -16.63
C ILE A 403 -16.22 -22.68 -15.39
N PHE A 404 -15.14 -21.89 -15.41
CA PHE A 404 -14.22 -21.72 -14.31
C PHE A 404 -14.03 -20.24 -13.99
N LEU A 405 -14.14 -19.93 -12.71
CA LEU A 405 -14.15 -18.59 -12.14
C LEU A 405 -12.94 -18.42 -11.22
N SER A 406 -12.26 -17.27 -11.29
CA SER A 406 -11.30 -16.87 -10.25
C SER A 406 -11.92 -15.96 -9.21
N TYR A 407 -11.58 -16.19 -7.95
CA TYR A 407 -11.90 -15.27 -6.86
C TYR A 407 -10.67 -15.01 -5.98
N PRO A 408 -10.42 -13.76 -5.57
CA PRO A 408 -9.32 -13.46 -4.65
C PRO A 408 -9.66 -13.80 -3.20
N THR A 409 -10.93 -14.14 -2.92
CA THR A 409 -11.42 -14.64 -1.63
C THR A 409 -12.71 -15.44 -1.83
N ILE A 410 -12.96 -16.42 -0.98
CA ILE A 410 -14.19 -17.23 -0.94
C ILE A 410 -14.74 -17.28 0.49
N PRO A 411 -16.01 -17.66 0.69
CA PRO A 411 -16.61 -17.70 2.03
C PRO A 411 -15.86 -18.54 3.06
N SER A 412 -15.10 -19.57 2.64
CA SER A 412 -14.30 -20.38 3.57
C SER A 412 -13.07 -19.67 4.15
N ASP A 413 -12.66 -18.53 3.58
CA ASP A 413 -11.64 -17.66 4.20
C ASP A 413 -12.16 -17.01 5.50
N GLN A 414 -13.48 -16.94 5.67
CA GLN A 414 -14.12 -16.32 6.82
C GLN A 414 -14.13 -17.32 7.97
N THR A 415 -13.08 -17.25 8.79
CA THR A 415 -12.94 -18.05 9.99
C THR A 415 -14.07 -17.77 10.98
N ARG A 416 -14.38 -18.74 11.85
CA ARG A 416 -15.36 -18.54 12.92
C ARG A 416 -14.98 -17.35 13.82
N VAL A 417 -13.70 -17.18 14.13
CA VAL A 417 -13.21 -16.09 14.98
C VAL A 417 -13.41 -14.74 14.28
N GLY A 418 -12.96 -14.59 13.03
CA GLY A 418 -13.13 -13.35 12.27
C GLY A 418 -14.59 -12.95 12.07
N LEU A 419 -15.47 -13.93 11.83
CA LEU A 419 -16.91 -13.68 11.76
C LEU A 419 -17.52 -13.23 13.10
N LEU A 420 -17.08 -13.80 14.22
CA LEU A 420 -17.54 -13.38 15.54
C LEU A 420 -17.06 -11.97 15.89
N GLU A 421 -15.80 -11.63 15.57
CA GLU A 421 -15.26 -10.28 15.74
C GLU A 421 -16.06 -9.25 14.92
N TYR A 422 -16.32 -9.57 13.65
CA TYR A 422 -17.10 -8.69 12.76
C TYR A 422 -18.56 -8.55 13.25
N ARG A 423 -19.20 -9.62 13.68
CA ARG A 423 -20.55 -9.58 14.26
C ARG A 423 -20.63 -8.77 15.55
N ALA A 424 -19.63 -8.90 16.42
CA ALA A 424 -19.57 -8.09 17.63
C ALA A 424 -19.47 -6.59 17.31
N LEU A 425 -18.82 -6.21 16.21
CA LEU A 425 -18.81 -4.84 15.71
C LEU A 425 -20.21 -4.41 15.22
N LEU A 426 -20.90 -5.26 14.45
CA LEU A 426 -22.28 -5.02 13.98
C LEU A 426 -23.30 -4.86 15.13
N GLU A 427 -23.11 -5.58 16.24
CA GLU A 427 -24.01 -5.49 17.39
C GLU A 427 -23.84 -4.18 18.18
N ARG A 428 -22.63 -3.61 18.19
CA ARG A 428 -22.30 -2.40 18.95
C ARG A 428 -22.49 -1.12 18.14
N HIS A 429 -22.53 -1.22 16.81
CA HIS A 429 -22.62 -0.08 15.91
C HIS A 429 -23.70 -0.30 14.85
N PRO A 430 -24.54 0.71 14.53
CA PRO A 430 -25.55 0.60 13.49
C PRO A 430 -24.89 0.65 12.09
N LEU A 431 -24.42 -0.49 11.60
CA LEU A 431 -23.77 -0.61 10.30
C LEU A 431 -24.78 -0.96 9.18
N PRO A 432 -24.57 -0.49 7.94
CA PRO A 432 -25.44 -0.84 6.81
C PRO A 432 -25.48 -2.35 6.52
N GLY A 433 -26.66 -2.89 6.22
CA GLY A 433 -26.84 -4.31 5.90
C GLY A 433 -26.45 -4.75 4.48
N ARG A 434 -25.97 -3.83 3.63
CA ARG A 434 -25.61 -4.06 2.22
C ARG A 434 -24.10 -3.89 2.00
N HIS A 435 -23.60 -4.27 0.83
CA HIS A 435 -22.18 -4.13 0.46
C HIS A 435 -21.20 -4.88 1.38
N LEU A 436 -21.57 -6.07 1.85
CA LEU A 436 -20.76 -6.87 2.78
C LEU A 436 -19.30 -7.05 2.30
N ALA A 437 -19.07 -7.36 1.02
CA ALA A 437 -17.71 -7.53 0.50
C ALA A 437 -16.85 -6.26 0.64
N ALA A 438 -17.43 -5.08 0.38
CA ALA A 438 -16.73 -3.80 0.54
C ALA A 438 -16.48 -3.48 2.02
N GLN A 439 -17.44 -3.80 2.91
CA GLN A 439 -17.26 -3.66 4.36
C GLN A 439 -16.14 -4.57 4.87
N LEU A 440 -16.13 -5.85 4.49
CA LEU A 440 -15.08 -6.80 4.88
C LEU A 440 -13.70 -6.35 4.38
N SER A 441 -13.61 -5.86 3.14
CA SER A 441 -12.36 -5.31 2.58
C SER A 441 -11.84 -4.13 3.41
N ALA A 442 -12.70 -3.14 3.70
CA ALA A 442 -12.33 -1.97 4.50
C ALA A 442 -11.97 -2.33 5.96
N TYR A 443 -12.71 -3.27 6.56
CA TYR A 443 -12.43 -3.79 7.91
C TYR A 443 -11.07 -4.50 7.96
N CYS A 444 -10.77 -5.36 6.97
CA CYS A 444 -9.47 -6.04 6.89
C CYS A 444 -8.32 -5.06 6.64
N ALA A 445 -8.53 -4.03 5.82
CA ALA A 445 -7.55 -2.97 5.60
C ALA A 445 -7.23 -2.24 6.92
N ALA A 446 -8.25 -1.93 7.71
CA ALA A 446 -8.09 -1.35 9.04
C ALA A 446 -7.37 -2.29 10.02
N LYS A 447 -7.67 -3.60 10.02
CA LYS A 447 -6.95 -4.60 10.83
C LYS A 447 -5.47 -4.65 10.48
N VAL A 448 -5.13 -4.75 9.20
CA VAL A 448 -3.73 -4.78 8.71
C VAL A 448 -2.99 -3.50 9.06
N LEU A 449 -3.61 -2.33 8.84
CA LEU A 449 -3.00 -1.06 9.22
C LEU A 449 -2.76 -0.97 10.73
N VAL A 450 -3.76 -1.32 11.56
CA VAL A 450 -3.62 -1.30 13.02
C VAL A 450 -2.54 -2.24 13.52
N GLU A 451 -2.40 -3.42 12.90
CA GLU A 451 -1.30 -4.32 13.22
C GLU A 451 0.06 -3.69 12.88
N GLY A 452 0.19 -3.10 11.68
CA GLY A 452 1.39 -2.35 11.31
C GLY A 452 1.70 -1.20 12.28
N LEU A 453 0.69 -0.42 12.70
CA LEU A 453 0.86 0.65 13.68
C LEU A 453 1.33 0.12 15.05
N LYS A 454 0.83 -1.04 15.49
CA LYS A 454 1.27 -1.70 16.73
C LYS A 454 2.72 -2.16 16.61
N LEU A 455 3.06 -2.89 15.54
CA LEU A 455 4.41 -3.42 15.32
C LEU A 455 5.47 -2.32 15.15
N ALA A 456 5.10 -1.18 14.55
CA ALA A 456 6.01 -0.04 14.39
C ALA A 456 6.44 0.62 15.70
N GLY A 457 5.71 0.38 16.81
CA GLY A 457 6.08 0.86 18.13
C GLY A 457 5.68 2.30 18.45
N ARG A 458 6.00 2.75 19.67
CA ARG A 458 5.65 4.10 20.16
C ARG A 458 6.31 5.22 19.35
N ASP A 459 7.54 5.00 18.91
CA ASP A 459 8.33 5.93 18.07
C ASP A 459 7.94 5.78 16.60
N LEU A 460 6.63 5.85 16.33
CA LEU A 460 6.00 5.62 15.04
C LEU A 460 6.45 6.65 13.99
N SER A 461 6.68 6.17 12.78
CA SER A 461 6.87 6.97 11.56
C SER A 461 6.30 6.22 10.36
N ARG A 462 6.04 6.90 9.24
CA ARG A 462 5.62 6.29 7.97
C ARG A 462 6.64 5.26 7.50
N GLU A 463 7.93 5.58 7.63
CA GLU A 463 9.03 4.67 7.28
C GLU A 463 9.02 3.38 8.13
N LYS A 464 8.81 3.50 9.46
CA LYS A 464 8.69 2.33 10.33
C LYS A 464 7.43 1.53 10.00
N LEU A 465 6.30 2.19 9.72
CA LEU A 465 5.09 1.52 9.27
C LEU A 465 5.33 0.73 7.98
N ILE A 466 5.99 1.33 6.97
CA ILE A 466 6.33 0.63 5.72
C ILE A 466 7.24 -0.56 6.00
N THR A 467 8.28 -0.39 6.82
CA THR A 467 9.24 -1.45 7.15
C THR A 467 8.55 -2.64 7.81
N VAL A 468 7.65 -2.41 8.78
CA VAL A 468 6.93 -3.52 9.44
C VAL A 468 5.91 -4.16 8.52
N LEU A 469 5.24 -3.38 7.66
CA LEU A 469 4.35 -3.93 6.64
C LEU A 469 5.13 -4.77 5.64
N GLU A 470 6.31 -4.35 5.19
CA GLU A 470 7.21 -5.14 4.34
C GLU A 470 7.70 -6.44 5.00
N GLY A 471 7.69 -6.51 6.33
CA GLY A 471 7.99 -7.73 7.10
C GLY A 471 6.76 -8.56 7.48
N LEU A 472 5.56 -8.15 7.08
CA LEU A 472 4.32 -8.84 7.47
C LEU A 472 4.21 -10.18 6.75
N TYR A 473 4.13 -11.27 7.51
CA TYR A 473 4.10 -12.64 7.01
C TYR A 473 2.88 -13.39 7.54
N GLU A 474 2.13 -14.02 6.63
CA GLU A 474 0.95 -14.85 6.92
C GLU A 474 -0.04 -14.25 7.93
N PHE A 475 -0.21 -12.92 7.91
CA PHE A 475 -1.12 -12.25 8.84
C PHE A 475 -2.57 -12.64 8.57
N ASP A 476 -3.22 -13.23 9.58
CA ASP A 476 -4.60 -13.69 9.50
C ASP A 476 -5.57 -12.58 9.91
N THR A 477 -6.33 -12.07 8.94
CA THR A 477 -7.43 -11.12 9.20
C THR A 477 -8.67 -11.82 9.77
N GLY A 478 -8.74 -13.15 9.60
CA GLY A 478 -9.87 -14.01 9.90
C GLY A 478 -11.00 -13.96 8.85
N LEU A 479 -10.86 -13.16 7.79
CA LEU A 479 -11.92 -12.83 6.83
C LEU A 479 -11.45 -12.79 5.35
N THR A 480 -10.15 -12.93 5.12
CA THR A 480 -9.48 -13.00 3.82
C THR A 480 -8.45 -14.12 3.88
N PRO A 481 -7.88 -14.55 2.74
CA PRO A 481 -6.63 -15.31 2.79
C PRO A 481 -5.56 -14.56 3.59
N GLN A 482 -4.59 -15.31 4.12
CA GLN A 482 -3.50 -14.74 4.90
C GLN A 482 -2.68 -13.73 4.08
N ILE A 483 -2.32 -12.63 4.72
CA ILE A 483 -1.67 -11.47 4.09
C ILE A 483 -0.18 -11.55 4.32
N THR A 484 0.59 -11.58 3.22
CA THR A 484 2.05 -11.48 3.25
C THR A 484 2.52 -10.37 2.33
N PHE A 485 3.38 -9.51 2.84
CA PHE A 485 4.02 -8.44 2.08
C PHE A 485 5.54 -8.62 2.06
N GLY A 486 6.20 -7.79 1.26
CA GLY A 486 7.64 -7.79 1.09
C GLY A 486 8.10 -6.51 0.40
N PRO A 487 9.40 -6.18 0.42
CA PRO A 487 9.93 -5.02 -0.30
C PRO A 487 9.53 -4.98 -1.78
N ASN A 488 9.45 -6.16 -2.41
CA ASN A 488 9.03 -6.35 -3.81
C ASN A 488 7.67 -7.07 -3.94
N ARG A 489 6.90 -7.19 -2.85
CA ARG A 489 5.58 -7.85 -2.83
C ARG A 489 4.56 -6.91 -2.18
N ARG A 490 3.80 -6.20 -3.02
CA ARG A 490 2.75 -5.26 -2.59
C ARG A 490 1.35 -5.84 -2.63
N ILE A 491 1.19 -7.09 -3.07
CA ILE A 491 -0.08 -7.83 -3.03
C ILE A 491 0.02 -8.87 -1.91
N GLY A 492 -0.88 -8.73 -0.93
CA GLY A 492 -0.94 -9.52 0.30
C GLY A 492 -1.24 -10.98 0.03
N ALA A 493 -2.42 -11.23 -0.52
CA ALA A 493 -2.86 -12.54 -1.01
C ALA A 493 -2.65 -12.61 -2.53
N LEU A 494 -1.46 -13.08 -2.94
CA LEU A 494 -1.09 -13.26 -4.35
C LEU A 494 -1.60 -14.60 -4.88
N GLY A 495 -2.58 -14.55 -5.78
CA GLY A 495 -3.24 -15.71 -6.36
C GLY A 495 -4.76 -15.61 -6.39
N ALA A 496 -5.40 -16.74 -6.65
CA ALA A 496 -6.85 -16.86 -6.66
C ALA A 496 -7.31 -18.28 -6.32
N TYR A 497 -8.53 -18.39 -5.82
CA TYR A 497 -9.30 -19.63 -5.83
C TYR A 497 -9.91 -19.86 -7.20
N ILE A 498 -9.94 -21.11 -7.67
CA ILE A 498 -10.68 -21.49 -8.87
C ILE A 498 -11.95 -22.23 -8.49
N VAL A 499 -13.07 -21.70 -8.98
CA VAL A 499 -14.42 -22.14 -8.67
C VAL A 499 -15.14 -22.51 -9.97
N GLY A 500 -15.71 -23.71 -10.00
CA GLY A 500 -16.55 -24.20 -11.08
C GLY A 500 -18.04 -24.00 -10.75
N LEU A 501 -18.90 -24.36 -11.70
CA LEU A 501 -20.35 -24.23 -11.57
C LEU A 501 -21.04 -25.58 -11.73
N ASP A 502 -21.97 -25.86 -10.80
CA ASP A 502 -23.04 -26.85 -10.97
C ASP A 502 -24.32 -26.10 -11.34
N LEU A 503 -24.67 -26.10 -12.62
CA LEU A 503 -25.86 -25.40 -13.12
C LEU A 503 -27.13 -26.08 -12.64
N GLY A 504 -27.13 -27.42 -12.52
CA GLY A 504 -28.28 -28.19 -12.05
C GLY A 504 -28.62 -27.92 -10.58
N LYS A 505 -27.60 -27.82 -9.72
CA LYS A 505 -27.77 -27.49 -8.30
C LYS A 505 -27.76 -25.99 -8.00
N LYS A 506 -27.49 -25.16 -9.00
CA LYS A 506 -27.25 -23.71 -8.86
C LYS A 506 -26.22 -23.41 -7.76
N ALA A 507 -25.10 -24.10 -7.82
CA ALA A 507 -24.06 -24.05 -6.78
C ALA A 507 -22.67 -23.79 -7.37
N PHE A 508 -21.87 -23.01 -6.63
CA PHE A 508 -20.44 -22.87 -6.86
C PHE A 508 -19.71 -24.06 -6.26
N ILE A 509 -18.78 -24.67 -7.01
CA ILE A 509 -17.96 -25.79 -6.56
C ILE A 509 -16.51 -25.34 -6.50
N PRO A 510 -15.82 -25.38 -5.35
CA PRO A 510 -14.38 -25.21 -5.29
C PRO A 510 -13.67 -26.31 -6.09
N ILE A 511 -12.88 -25.96 -7.11
CA ILE A 511 -12.22 -26.93 -8.01
C ILE A 511 -10.74 -27.11 -7.67
N SER A 512 -10.10 -26.07 -7.16
CA SER A 512 -8.70 -26.11 -6.76
C SER A 512 -8.47 -25.48 -5.39
N PRO A 513 -7.39 -25.85 -4.68
CA PRO A 513 -6.83 -25.00 -3.65
C PRO A 513 -6.37 -23.65 -4.25
N TRP A 514 -5.89 -22.75 -3.40
CA TRP A 514 -5.31 -21.48 -3.81
C TRP A 514 -4.24 -21.66 -4.89
N VAL A 515 -4.38 -20.93 -6.01
CA VAL A 515 -3.44 -20.94 -7.13
C VAL A 515 -2.67 -19.63 -7.15
N THR A 516 -1.36 -19.71 -6.89
CA THR A 516 -0.43 -18.59 -7.10
C THR A 516 0.10 -18.68 -8.54
N PRO A 517 -0.07 -17.64 -9.36
CA PRO A 517 0.42 -17.66 -10.74
C PRO A 517 1.95 -17.74 -10.75
N GLN A 518 2.49 -18.61 -11.60
CA GLN A 518 3.94 -18.80 -11.72
C GLN A 518 4.62 -17.63 -12.42
#